data_AF-A0A2D6Q431-F1
#
_entry.id   AF-A0A2D6Q431-F1
#
_cell.length_a   1.000
_cell.length_b   1.000
_cell.length_c   1.000
_cell.angle_alpha   90.00
_cell.angle_beta   90.00
_cell.angle_gamma   90.00
#
_symmetry.space_group_name_H-M   'P 1'
#
loop_
_entity.id
_entity.type
_entity.pdbx_description
1 polymer ?
#
loop_
_entity_poly.entity_id
_entity_poly.type
_entity_poly.pdbx_seq_one_letter_code
_entity_poly.pdbx_strand_id
1 'polypeptide(L)'
;MRRFTFTTVELIVIIAFFGLIVSGVILVLDPLERAKQERDNRLHKDAISLQGAIKDFFIATGKVPWANATESQSVSPALVWTPATDPKIGVCADSDCSEPGALIQAGQLYKEFFSHTSVTREQDALYVAKGGQLEDPINVCFIPDSEKTRKNVSQLYQFQPGETISPSGTPSSCFDSVSWVEEDVCYVCVPN
;
A
#
# COMPACT_ATOMS: atom_id res chain seq x y z
N MET A 1 -18.07 30.39 -47.48
CA MET A 1 -18.36 29.44 -46.39
C MET A 1 -19.39 28.43 -46.89
N ARG A 2 -18.98 27.19 -47.21
CA ARG A 2 -19.89 26.12 -47.62
C ARG A 2 -20.51 25.52 -46.36
N ARG A 3 -21.80 25.73 -46.12
CA ARG A 3 -22.53 25.04 -45.06
C ARG A 3 -22.91 23.66 -45.60
N PHE A 4 -22.32 22.61 -45.05
CA PHE A 4 -22.78 21.25 -45.28
C PHE A 4 -24.14 21.11 -44.59
N THR A 5 -25.22 21.09 -45.36
CA THR A 5 -26.54 20.72 -44.87
C THR A 5 -26.52 19.22 -44.65
N PHE A 6 -26.35 18.82 -43.40
CA PHE A 6 -26.33 17.43 -43.00
C PHE A 6 -27.73 16.85 -43.14
N THR A 7 -27.88 15.76 -43.89
CA THR A 7 -29.20 15.15 -44.08
C THR A 7 -29.59 14.38 -42.82
N THR A 8 -30.88 14.42 -42.44
CA THR A 8 -31.37 13.77 -41.22
C THR A 8 -31.05 12.27 -41.20
N VAL A 9 -31.01 11.62 -42.36
CA VAL A 9 -30.67 10.20 -42.50
C VAL A 9 -29.21 9.93 -42.15
N GLU A 10 -28.28 10.80 -42.58
CA GLU A 10 -26.85 10.67 -42.29
C GLU A 10 -26.57 10.81 -40.78
N LEU A 11 -27.30 11.71 -40.10
CA LEU A 11 -27.25 11.83 -38.64
C LEU A 11 -27.71 10.56 -37.93
N ILE A 12 -28.82 9.97 -38.38
CA ILE A 12 -29.41 8.78 -37.76
C ILE A 12 -28.47 7.57 -37.89
N VAL A 13 -27.85 7.39 -39.05
CA VAL A 13 -26.90 6.28 -39.25
C VAL A 13 -25.67 6.45 -38.36
N ILE A 14 -25.15 7.67 -38.22
CA ILE A 14 -23.97 7.94 -37.39
C ILE A 14 -24.26 7.73 -35.91
N ILE A 15 -25.39 8.22 -35.38
CA ILE A 15 -25.74 7.97 -33.96
C ILE A 15 -26.01 6.50 -33.68
N ALA A 16 -26.62 5.76 -34.61
CA ALA A 16 -26.84 4.33 -34.47
C ALA A 16 -25.50 3.56 -34.45
N PHE A 17 -24.56 3.95 -35.32
CA PHE A 17 -23.23 3.37 -35.36
C PHE A 17 -22.41 3.70 -34.10
N PHE A 18 -22.46 4.94 -33.62
CA PHE A 18 -21.83 5.34 -32.35
C PHE A 18 -22.41 4.58 -31.16
N GLY A 19 -23.73 4.36 -31.12
CA GLY A 19 -24.37 3.58 -30.05
C GLY A 19 -23.87 2.13 -29.97
N LEU A 20 -23.64 1.50 -31.13
CA LEU A 20 -23.10 0.13 -31.20
C LEU A 20 -21.64 0.08 -30.74
N ILE A 21 -20.80 1.02 -31.18
CA ILE A 21 -19.40 1.07 -30.76
C ILE A 21 -19.28 1.27 -29.25
N VAL A 22 -20.04 2.21 -28.69
CA VAL A 22 -19.98 2.52 -27.25
C VAL A 22 -20.39 1.31 -26.40
N SER A 23 -21.44 0.57 -26.79
CA SER A 23 -21.87 -0.61 -26.03
C SER A 23 -20.84 -1.75 -26.05
N GLY A 24 -20.13 -1.94 -27.16
CA GLY A 24 -19.06 -2.93 -27.26
C GLY A 24 -17.84 -2.59 -26.38
N VAL A 25 -17.48 -1.31 -26.26
CA VAL A 25 -16.32 -0.87 -25.45
C VAL A 25 -16.55 -1.09 -23.95
N ILE A 26 -17.78 -0.93 -23.46
CA ILE A 26 -18.10 -1.09 -22.04
C ILE A 26 -17.96 -2.56 -21.60
N LEU A 27 -18.14 -3.53 -22.49
CA LEU A 27 -17.98 -4.96 -22.17
C LEU A 27 -16.53 -5.40 -21.96
N VAL A 28 -15.55 -4.63 -22.48
CA VAL A 28 -14.12 -4.97 -22.37
C VAL A 28 -13.51 -4.40 -21.09
N LEU A 29 -14.15 -3.42 -20.46
CA LEU A 29 -13.67 -2.79 -19.24
C LEU A 29 -14.40 -3.36 -18.05
N ASP A 30 -13.68 -4.02 -17.15
CA ASP A 30 -14.16 -4.27 -15.81
C ASP A 30 -13.93 -3.00 -14.96
N PRO A 31 -14.96 -2.18 -14.71
CA PRO A 31 -14.80 -0.95 -13.92
C PRO A 31 -14.46 -1.27 -12.46
N LEU A 32 -14.81 -2.46 -11.96
CA LEU A 32 -14.53 -2.86 -10.59
C LEU A 32 -13.04 -3.14 -10.43
N GLU A 33 -12.44 -3.88 -11.36
CA GLU A 33 -11.00 -4.16 -11.35
C GLU A 33 -10.16 -2.88 -11.49
N ARG A 34 -10.63 -1.87 -12.25
CA ARG A 34 -9.97 -0.55 -12.31
C ARG A 34 -9.99 0.17 -10.97
N ALA A 35 -11.11 0.14 -10.25
CA ALA A 35 -11.22 0.73 -8.92
C ALA A 35 -10.30 0.03 -7.90
N LYS A 36 -10.16 -1.31 -8.00
CA LYS A 36 -9.21 -2.08 -7.18
C LYS A 36 -7.75 -1.71 -7.48
N GLN A 37 -7.40 -1.55 -8.76
CA GLN A 37 -6.08 -1.10 -9.16
C GLN A 37 -5.76 0.32 -8.66
N GLU A 38 -6.75 1.21 -8.68
CA GLU A 38 -6.59 2.54 -8.09
C GLU A 38 -6.40 2.48 -6.57
N ARG A 39 -7.10 1.58 -5.88
CA ARG A 39 -6.89 1.31 -4.45
C ARG A 39 -5.46 0.84 -4.18
N ASP A 40 -4.98 -0.17 -4.89
CA ASP A 40 -3.60 -0.67 -4.75
C ASP A 40 -2.58 0.43 -5.01
N ASN A 41 -2.78 1.27 -6.04
CA ASN A 41 -1.91 2.39 -6.34
C ASN A 41 -1.88 3.43 -5.21
N ARG A 42 -2.99 3.64 -4.51
CA ARG A 42 -3.04 4.52 -3.33
C ARG A 42 -2.26 3.90 -2.17
N LEU A 43 -2.49 2.62 -1.86
CA LEU A 43 -1.76 1.92 -0.79
C LEU A 43 -0.25 1.90 -1.05
N HIS A 44 0.15 1.71 -2.31
CA HIS A 44 1.55 1.77 -2.70
C HIS A 44 2.18 3.15 -2.45
N LYS A 45 1.46 4.25 -2.77
CA LYS A 45 1.93 5.61 -2.48
C LYS A 45 2.02 5.87 -0.98
N ASP A 46 1.02 5.43 -0.22
CA ASP A 46 1.01 5.56 1.24
C ASP A 46 2.19 4.78 1.86
N ALA A 47 2.47 3.56 1.37
CA ALA A 47 3.59 2.76 1.82
C ALA A 47 4.95 3.41 1.53
N ILE A 48 5.12 4.02 0.34
CA ILE A 48 6.33 4.79 0.01
C ILE A 48 6.47 6.00 0.94
N SER A 49 5.38 6.75 1.15
CA SER A 49 5.37 7.91 2.04
C SER A 49 5.76 7.53 3.47
N LEU A 50 5.21 6.42 3.98
CA LEU A 50 5.53 5.93 5.32
C LEU A 50 6.98 5.46 5.42
N GLN A 51 7.47 4.70 4.44
CA GLN A 51 8.86 4.24 4.41
C GLN A 51 9.84 5.43 4.39
N GLY A 52 9.55 6.45 3.58
CA GLY A 52 10.32 7.70 3.52
C GLY A 52 10.33 8.43 4.86
N ALA A 53 9.15 8.62 5.47
CA ALA A 53 9.03 9.28 6.76
C ALA A 53 9.82 8.57 7.87
N ILE A 54 9.85 7.24 7.89
CA ILE A 54 10.64 6.48 8.86
C ILE A 54 12.15 6.69 8.62
N LYS A 55 12.60 6.67 7.35
CA LYS A 55 14.00 6.94 6.99
C LYS A 55 14.40 8.37 7.40
N ASP A 56 13.57 9.36 7.11
CA ASP A 56 13.82 10.76 7.45
C ASP A 56 13.81 10.99 8.97
N PHE A 57 12.92 10.33 9.70
CA PHE A 57 12.92 10.34 11.17
C PHE A 57 14.21 9.75 11.75
N PHE A 58 14.71 8.64 11.17
CA PHE A 58 15.99 8.05 11.58
C PHE A 58 17.14 9.02 11.33
N ILE A 59 17.17 9.70 10.19
CA ILE A 59 18.18 10.73 9.88
C ILE A 59 18.10 11.90 10.88
N ALA A 60 16.90 12.36 11.22
CA ALA A 60 16.70 13.51 12.10
C ALA A 60 17.00 13.22 13.57
N THR A 61 16.67 12.03 14.06
CA THR A 61 16.74 11.70 15.50
C THR A 61 17.87 10.73 15.85
N GLY A 62 18.51 10.13 14.85
CA GLY A 62 19.53 9.09 15.02
C GLY A 62 18.98 7.74 15.47
N LYS A 63 17.66 7.56 15.53
CA LYS A 63 17.00 6.31 15.94
C LYS A 63 15.66 6.10 15.24
N VAL A 64 15.24 4.84 15.08
CA VAL A 64 13.93 4.51 14.50
C VAL A 64 12.81 4.75 15.52
N PRO A 65 11.56 4.98 15.08
CA PRO A 65 10.44 5.27 15.99
C PRO A 65 10.24 4.21 17.09
N TRP A 66 10.46 2.93 16.77
CA TRP A 66 10.29 1.82 17.70
C TRP A 66 11.52 1.50 18.58
N ALA A 67 12.61 2.28 18.47
CA ALA A 67 13.83 2.00 19.22
C ALA A 67 13.60 2.00 20.74
N ASN A 68 12.79 2.94 21.24
CA ASN A 68 12.46 3.02 22.67
C ASN A 68 11.48 1.93 23.12
N ALA A 69 10.63 1.44 22.22
CA ALA A 69 9.54 0.53 22.56
C ALA A 69 9.94 -0.95 22.54
N THR A 70 11.13 -1.26 22.04
CA THR A 70 11.69 -2.62 21.99
C THR A 70 12.64 -2.92 23.15
N GLU A 71 12.81 -1.99 24.09
CA GLU A 71 13.77 -2.07 25.21
C GLU A 71 15.21 -2.38 24.76
N SER A 72 15.53 -2.12 23.49
CA SER A 72 16.83 -2.38 22.91
C SER A 72 17.78 -1.20 23.15
N GLN A 73 19.05 -1.49 23.44
CA GLN A 73 20.11 -0.47 23.39
C GLN A 73 20.47 -0.08 21.95
N SER A 74 19.92 -0.78 20.95
CA SER A 74 20.12 -0.45 19.54
C SER A 74 19.28 0.76 19.12
N VAL A 75 19.89 1.65 18.34
CA VAL A 75 19.18 2.77 17.69
C VAL A 75 18.29 2.32 16.54
N SER A 76 18.48 1.10 16.04
CA SER A 76 17.73 0.50 14.93
C SER A 76 17.52 -1.00 15.17
N PRO A 77 16.71 -1.38 16.18
CA PRO A 77 16.45 -2.78 16.48
C PRO A 77 15.56 -3.41 15.41
N ALA A 78 15.61 -4.75 15.36
CA ALA A 78 14.71 -5.54 14.53
C ALA A 78 13.25 -5.22 14.85
N LEU A 79 12.42 -5.25 13.82
CA LEU A 79 10.98 -5.06 13.91
C LEU A 79 10.28 -6.24 13.23
N VAL A 80 9.47 -6.96 14.01
CA VAL A 80 8.54 -7.97 13.49
C VAL A 80 7.49 -7.31 12.59
N TRP A 81 6.81 -8.08 11.75
CA TRP A 81 5.72 -7.54 10.92
C TRP A 81 4.63 -6.88 11.77
N THR A 82 4.67 -5.55 11.82
CA THR A 82 3.87 -4.73 12.75
C THR A 82 2.93 -3.84 11.94
N PRO A 83 1.63 -3.79 12.25
CA PRO A 83 0.71 -2.92 11.53
C PRO A 83 1.05 -1.44 11.77
N ALA A 84 0.79 -0.58 10.79
CA ALA A 84 1.06 0.85 10.90
C ALA A 84 0.23 1.55 12.00
N THR A 85 -0.86 0.93 12.45
CA THR A 85 -1.65 1.38 13.60
C THR A 85 -0.96 1.19 14.93
N ASP A 86 0.05 0.32 15.01
CA ASP A 86 0.80 0.12 16.25
C ASP A 86 1.58 1.40 16.60
N PRO A 87 1.44 1.91 17.84
CA PRO A 87 2.13 3.14 18.28
C PRO A 87 3.66 3.11 18.07
N LYS A 88 4.27 1.92 18.04
CA LYS A 88 5.70 1.74 17.81
C LYS A 88 6.15 2.27 16.45
N ILE A 89 5.30 2.23 15.44
CA ILE A 89 5.63 2.72 14.10
C ILE A 89 5.67 4.25 14.09
N GLY A 90 4.92 4.90 15.00
CA GLY A 90 4.88 6.34 15.13
C GLY A 90 3.90 7.04 14.20
N VAL A 91 3.01 6.31 13.51
CA VAL A 91 1.84 6.91 12.83
C VAL A 91 0.78 7.27 13.86
N CYS A 92 0.45 6.35 14.75
CA CYS A 92 -0.47 6.55 15.87
C CYS A 92 0.29 6.71 17.19
N ALA A 93 -0.30 7.42 18.16
CA ALA A 93 0.24 7.52 19.52
C ALA A 93 -0.34 6.44 20.47
N ASP A 94 -1.51 5.90 20.14
CA ASP A 94 -2.25 4.91 20.92
C ASP A 94 -2.85 3.82 20.01
N SER A 95 -3.34 2.73 20.61
CA SER A 95 -3.91 1.57 19.90
C SER A 95 -5.22 1.87 19.18
N ASP A 96 -5.97 2.86 19.65
CA ASP A 96 -7.23 3.29 19.02
C ASP A 96 -6.97 4.26 17.87
N CYS A 97 -5.70 4.62 17.65
CA CYS A 97 -5.27 5.64 16.71
C CYS A 97 -6.15 6.89 16.83
N SER A 98 -6.22 7.44 18.05
CA SER A 98 -6.96 8.69 18.33
C SER A 98 -6.09 9.94 18.26
N GLU A 99 -4.79 9.80 18.59
CA GLU A 99 -3.81 10.88 18.51
C GLU A 99 -2.65 10.60 17.54
N PRO A 100 -2.09 11.64 16.87
CA PRO A 100 -0.99 11.48 15.92
C PRO A 100 0.29 11.05 16.63
N GLY A 101 0.99 10.07 16.06
CA GLY A 101 2.23 9.51 16.60
C GLY A 101 3.49 10.33 16.30
N ALA A 102 4.64 9.78 16.71
CA ALA A 102 5.94 10.45 16.67
C ALA A 102 6.38 10.93 15.27
N LEU A 103 6.06 10.19 14.20
CA LEU A 103 6.42 10.57 12.83
C LEU A 103 5.71 11.86 12.39
N ILE A 104 4.43 11.98 12.77
CA ILE A 104 3.60 13.14 12.44
C ILE A 104 4.00 14.33 13.31
N GLN A 105 4.18 14.10 14.62
CA GLN A 105 4.59 15.16 15.55
C GLN A 105 5.98 15.73 15.22
N ALA A 106 6.91 14.90 14.73
CA ALA A 106 8.23 15.32 14.27
C ALA A 106 8.22 15.95 12.86
N GLY A 107 7.05 16.05 12.21
CA GLY A 107 6.89 16.64 10.88
C GLY A 107 7.46 15.80 9.72
N GLN A 108 7.75 14.52 9.95
CA GLN A 108 8.30 13.60 8.92
C GLN A 108 7.19 12.95 8.09
N LEU A 109 5.97 12.93 8.62
CA LEU A 109 4.78 12.45 7.94
C LEU A 109 3.69 13.52 8.04
N TYR A 110 2.94 13.73 6.95
CA TYR A 110 1.87 14.72 6.94
C TYR A 110 0.73 14.31 7.88
N LYS A 111 0.07 15.29 8.48
CA LYS A 111 -0.92 15.06 9.55
C LYS A 111 -2.12 14.25 9.08
N GLU A 112 -2.52 14.43 7.83
CA GLU A 112 -3.66 13.75 7.22
C GLU A 112 -3.38 12.26 6.97
N PHE A 113 -2.13 11.78 7.04
CA PHE A 113 -1.81 10.36 6.82
C PHE A 113 -2.53 9.48 7.84
N PHE A 114 -2.70 10.00 9.05
CA PHE A 114 -3.39 9.35 10.14
C PHE A 114 -4.85 8.98 9.83
N SER A 115 -5.51 9.71 8.93
CA SER A 115 -6.90 9.43 8.54
C SER A 115 -7.02 8.61 7.25
N HIS A 116 -5.90 8.16 6.68
CA HIS A 116 -5.92 7.33 5.48
C HIS A 116 -6.53 5.95 5.75
N THR A 117 -7.11 5.34 4.70
CA THR A 117 -7.64 3.97 4.79
C THR A 117 -6.54 2.95 5.11
N SER A 118 -5.30 3.25 4.73
CA SER A 118 -4.11 2.44 5.02
C SER A 118 -3.76 2.33 6.50
N VAL A 119 -4.36 3.19 7.33
CA VAL A 119 -4.25 3.19 8.79
C VAL A 119 -5.57 2.79 9.44
N THR A 120 -6.68 3.35 8.96
CA THR A 120 -8.00 3.23 9.62
C THR A 120 -8.77 1.95 9.28
N ARG A 121 -8.40 1.23 8.21
CA ARG A 121 -9.14 0.05 7.73
C ARG A 121 -8.21 -1.16 7.71
N GLU A 122 -8.56 -2.19 8.47
CA GLU A 122 -7.76 -3.42 8.60
C GLU A 122 -7.47 -4.10 7.25
N GLN A 123 -8.42 -4.10 6.32
CA GLN A 123 -8.24 -4.73 5.00
C GLN A 123 -7.25 -3.97 4.10
N ASP A 124 -6.98 -2.71 4.42
CA ASP A 124 -6.09 -1.82 3.66
C ASP A 124 -4.79 -1.56 4.46
N ALA A 125 -4.59 -2.25 5.60
CA ALA A 125 -3.52 -1.97 6.55
C ALA A 125 -2.13 -2.13 5.94
N LEU A 126 -1.23 -1.20 6.30
CA LEU A 126 0.19 -1.31 6.02
C LEU A 126 0.90 -2.07 7.14
N TYR A 127 1.86 -2.90 6.77
CA TYR A 127 2.73 -3.62 7.69
C TYR A 127 4.16 -3.18 7.50
N VAL A 128 4.87 -2.96 8.60
CA VAL A 128 6.26 -2.52 8.63
C VAL A 128 7.11 -3.60 9.30
N ALA A 129 8.25 -3.92 8.69
CA ALA A 129 9.25 -4.81 9.27
C ALA A 129 10.66 -4.38 8.89
N LYS A 130 11.63 -4.74 9.74
CA LYS A 130 13.06 -4.50 9.53
C LYS A 130 13.86 -5.62 10.18
N GLY A 131 14.94 -6.04 9.53
CA GLY A 131 15.91 -6.95 10.12
C GLY A 131 16.71 -6.30 11.27
N GLY A 132 17.56 -7.07 11.94
CA GLY A 132 18.28 -6.63 13.13
C GLY A 132 19.57 -5.84 12.88
N GLN A 133 20.07 -5.81 11.64
CA GLN A 133 21.26 -5.05 11.29
C GLN A 133 20.88 -3.61 10.94
N LEU A 134 21.83 -2.69 11.15
CA LEU A 134 21.62 -1.27 10.86
C LEU A 134 21.27 -1.03 9.39
N GLU A 135 22.00 -1.69 8.48
CA GLU A 135 21.84 -1.58 7.03
C GLU A 135 20.62 -2.32 6.48
N ASP A 136 19.92 -3.10 7.31
CA ASP A 136 18.77 -3.87 6.82
C ASP A 136 17.69 -2.94 6.27
N PRO A 137 17.07 -3.30 5.14
CA PRO A 137 15.98 -2.53 4.59
C PRO A 137 14.78 -2.40 5.53
N ILE A 138 14.08 -1.27 5.42
CA ILE A 138 12.77 -1.08 6.07
C ILE A 138 11.71 -1.42 5.05
N ASN A 139 11.02 -2.53 5.26
CA ASN A 139 9.97 -3.00 4.35
C ASN A 139 8.62 -2.46 4.82
N VAL A 140 7.86 -1.88 3.89
CA VAL A 140 6.46 -1.51 4.11
C VAL A 140 5.62 -2.25 3.07
N CYS A 141 4.66 -3.05 3.54
CA CYS A 141 3.91 -3.96 2.68
C CYS A 141 2.40 -3.85 2.94
N PHE A 142 1.60 -4.20 1.94
CA PHE A 142 0.14 -4.18 2.01
C PHE A 142 -0.45 -5.35 1.23
N ILE A 143 -1.71 -5.69 1.52
CA ILE A 143 -2.44 -6.74 0.80
C ILE A 143 -3.07 -6.12 -0.45
N PRO A 144 -2.75 -6.58 -1.68
CA PRO A 144 -3.37 -6.06 -2.89
C PRO A 144 -4.82 -6.55 -3.03
N ASP A 145 -5.71 -5.72 -3.55
CA ASP A 145 -7.11 -6.05 -3.88
C ASP A 145 -7.28 -6.42 -5.36
N SER A 146 -6.49 -5.81 -6.25
CA SER A 146 -6.50 -6.02 -7.70
C SER A 146 -6.15 -7.46 -8.07
N GLU A 147 -7.01 -8.13 -8.82
CA GLU A 147 -6.71 -9.48 -9.31
C GLU A 147 -5.48 -9.49 -10.23
N LYS A 148 -5.29 -8.41 -10.99
CA LYS A 148 -4.11 -8.27 -11.85
C LYS A 148 -2.81 -8.26 -11.03
N THR A 149 -2.81 -7.59 -9.88
CA THR A 149 -1.65 -7.56 -8.97
C THR A 149 -1.44 -8.94 -8.35
N ARG A 150 -2.53 -9.57 -7.89
CA ARG A 150 -2.50 -10.92 -7.29
C ARG A 150 -1.97 -12.00 -8.24
N LYS A 151 -2.25 -11.88 -9.55
CA LYS A 151 -1.74 -12.81 -10.58
C LYS A 151 -0.23 -12.68 -10.82
N ASN A 152 0.42 -11.61 -10.37
CA ASN A 152 1.86 -11.43 -10.50
C ASN A 152 2.61 -11.92 -9.26
N VAL A 153 2.47 -13.22 -8.96
CA VAL A 153 2.99 -13.86 -7.73
C VAL A 153 4.50 -13.62 -7.53
N SER A 154 5.27 -13.51 -8.62
CA SER A 154 6.72 -13.24 -8.57
C SER A 154 7.11 -11.92 -7.89
N GLN A 155 6.17 -10.98 -7.74
CA GLN A 155 6.38 -9.68 -7.10
C GLN A 155 5.73 -9.60 -5.71
N LEU A 156 5.21 -10.72 -5.20
CA LEU A 156 4.52 -10.81 -3.94
C LEU A 156 5.34 -11.56 -2.91
N TYR A 157 5.06 -11.25 -1.65
CA TYR A 157 5.76 -11.78 -0.49
C TYR A 157 4.77 -12.39 0.51
N GLN A 158 5.21 -13.37 1.27
CA GLN A 158 4.41 -13.97 2.33
C GLN A 158 5.11 -13.80 3.68
N PHE A 159 4.34 -13.43 4.69
CA PHE A 159 4.75 -13.36 6.09
C PHE A 159 3.51 -13.40 6.99
N GLN A 160 3.71 -13.73 8.26
CA GLN A 160 2.65 -13.60 9.27
C GLN A 160 2.86 -12.33 10.11
N PRO A 161 1.80 -11.52 10.37
CA PRO A 161 1.88 -10.43 11.33
C PRO A 161 2.41 -10.91 12.68
N GLY A 162 3.37 -10.18 13.26
CA GLY A 162 4.06 -10.55 14.49
C GLY A 162 5.26 -11.48 14.32
N GLU A 163 5.50 -12.02 13.12
CA GLU A 163 6.69 -12.82 12.82
C GLU A 163 7.93 -11.94 12.59
N THR A 164 9.11 -12.43 12.99
CA THR A 164 10.38 -11.80 12.64
C THR A 164 10.68 -11.95 11.16
N ILE A 165 11.10 -10.87 10.51
CA ILE A 165 11.66 -10.96 9.16
C ILE A 165 12.96 -11.76 9.16
N SER A 166 13.26 -12.42 8.04
CA SER A 166 14.54 -13.10 7.81
C SER A 166 15.73 -12.21 8.19
N PRO A 167 16.83 -12.76 8.74
CA PRO A 167 18.03 -12.00 9.10
C PRO A 167 18.66 -11.20 7.94
N SER A 168 18.31 -11.53 6.70
CA SER A 168 18.69 -10.78 5.49
C SER A 168 17.86 -9.52 5.23
N GLY A 169 16.83 -9.26 6.04
CA GLY A 169 15.89 -8.15 5.84
C GLY A 169 14.96 -8.32 4.63
N THR A 170 14.99 -9.45 3.93
CA THR A 170 14.15 -9.72 2.75
C THR A 170 13.00 -10.66 3.12
N PRO A 171 11.74 -10.30 2.81
CA PRO A 171 10.62 -11.19 3.01
C PRO A 171 10.69 -12.44 2.11
N SER A 172 10.06 -13.54 2.54
CA SER A 172 9.88 -14.74 1.73
C SER A 172 9.00 -14.49 0.51
N SER A 173 9.34 -15.09 -0.63
CA SER A 173 8.50 -15.05 -1.83
C SER A 173 7.16 -15.74 -1.59
N CYS A 174 6.10 -15.20 -2.18
CA CYS A 174 4.78 -15.81 -2.20
C CYS A 174 4.76 -17.14 -3.00
N PHE A 175 3.93 -18.10 -2.58
CA PHE A 175 3.72 -19.36 -3.31
C PHE A 175 2.64 -19.23 -4.40
N ASP A 176 2.62 -20.14 -5.37
CA ASP A 176 1.68 -20.08 -6.51
C ASP A 176 0.21 -20.37 -6.15
N SER A 177 -0.07 -20.97 -4.97
CA SER A 177 -1.41 -21.36 -4.53
C SER A 177 -1.81 -20.65 -3.24
N VAL A 178 -2.27 -19.40 -3.36
CA VAL A 178 -2.73 -18.57 -2.23
C VAL A 178 -4.25 -18.50 -2.23
N SER A 179 -4.87 -18.81 -1.10
CA SER A 179 -6.32 -18.79 -0.94
C SER A 179 -6.89 -17.38 -0.71
N TRP A 180 -6.06 -16.41 -0.31
CA TRP A 180 -6.43 -15.02 0.00
C TRP A 180 -7.41 -14.90 1.16
N VAL A 181 -7.39 -15.91 2.05
CA VAL A 181 -8.27 -16.01 3.22
C VAL A 181 -7.39 -16.23 4.45
N GLU A 182 -7.73 -15.56 5.54
CA GLU A 182 -7.06 -15.70 6.84
C GLU A 182 -5.52 -15.47 6.75
N GLU A 183 -4.72 -16.41 7.23
CA GLU A 183 -3.26 -16.33 7.31
C GLU A 183 -2.57 -16.65 5.97
N ASP A 184 -3.32 -17.09 4.96
CA ASP A 184 -2.80 -17.45 3.63
C ASP A 184 -3.03 -16.31 2.64
N VAL A 185 -2.30 -15.22 2.88
CA VAL A 185 -2.31 -14.00 2.09
C VAL A 185 -0.90 -13.62 1.65
N CYS A 186 -0.81 -12.93 0.51
CA CYS A 186 0.44 -12.36 0.03
C CYS A 186 0.37 -10.84 -0.06
N TYR A 187 1.54 -10.24 0.08
CA TYR A 187 1.73 -8.82 0.26
C TYR A 187 2.59 -8.24 -0.86
N VAL A 188 2.26 -7.02 -1.26
CA VAL A 188 3.13 -6.18 -2.09
C VAL A 188 3.97 -5.34 -1.15
N CYS A 189 5.29 -5.41 -1.29
CA CYS A 189 6.22 -4.56 -0.54
C CYS A 189 6.77 -3.45 -1.43
N VAL A 190 6.93 -2.25 -0.86
CA VAL A 190 7.62 -1.18 -1.58
C VAL A 190 9.11 -1.49 -1.73
N PRO A 191 9.73 -1.13 -2.87
CA PRO A 191 11.16 -1.30 -3.04
C PRO A 191 11.93 -0.45 -2.02
N ASN A 192 13.16 -0.87 -1.71
CA ASN A 192 14.04 -0.15 -0.79
C ASN A 192 14.78 1.02 -1.42
#